data_AF-A0AAE3QXM3-F1
#
_entry.id   AF-A0AAE3QXM3-F1
#
_cell.length_a   1.000
_cell.length_b   1.000
_cell.length_c   1.000
_cell.angle_alpha   90.00
_cell.angle_beta   90.00
_cell.angle_gamma   90.00
#
_symmetry.space_group_name_H-M   'P 1'
#
loop_
_entity.id
_entity.type
_entity.pdbx_description
1 polymer ?
#
loop_
_entity_poly.entity_id
_entity_poly.type
_entity_poly.pdbx_seq_one_letter_code
_entity_poly.pdbx_strand_id
1 'polypeptide(L)'
;MEEKKAFEQFVKDEQAKVVNQFLNPEHPLVKQHADTLNLIKQRMLAVRLHNRYSVSGWEKMQEKIVGEQNPYYILKPWSLQEIKIYESEHEVRLPDEVKVYLMEIGEGGGGYFCGENPIIVERRYDPIYAMKLPFPIISAKIHDINHRWGIKAWVPLDNGAEHKEELEDLIQYLKKKKILHKNNSLRELFALPVFPDRGFWCFGLVAEQDPLLVVMNGEFEGEVWIDSLHYGVEDGGYLGPATPEHRKFLSFIAGSVLAKLEGGTKTSEVGDWL
;
A
#
# COMPACT_ATOMS: atom_id res chain seq x y z
N MET A 1 -23.25 -12.48 -24.52
CA MET A 1 -22.37 -11.38 -25.02
C MET A 1 -23.01 -10.01 -24.79
N GLU A 2 -24.32 -9.86 -25.02
CA GLU A 2 -25.07 -8.62 -24.75
C GLU A 2 -25.17 -8.29 -23.26
N GLU A 3 -25.41 -9.28 -22.39
CA GLU A 3 -25.44 -9.08 -20.93
C GLU A 3 -24.14 -8.52 -20.34
N LYS A 4 -22.99 -9.03 -20.79
CA LYS A 4 -21.68 -8.49 -20.37
C LYS A 4 -21.54 -7.03 -20.80
N LYS A 5 -21.89 -6.69 -22.04
CA LYS A 5 -21.83 -5.30 -22.53
C LYS A 5 -22.78 -4.38 -21.74
N ALA A 6 -23.99 -4.84 -21.43
CA ALA A 6 -24.95 -4.10 -20.61
C ALA A 6 -24.42 -3.86 -19.18
N PHE A 7 -23.81 -4.87 -18.57
CA PHE A 7 -23.18 -4.74 -17.25
C PHE A 7 -21.99 -3.76 -17.28
N GLU A 8 -21.10 -3.86 -18.26
CA GLU A 8 -19.96 -2.93 -18.38
C GLU A 8 -20.44 -1.48 -18.58
N GLN A 9 -21.51 -1.26 -19.34
CA GLN A 9 -22.10 0.07 -19.49
C GLN A 9 -22.68 0.56 -18.15
N PHE A 10 -23.39 -0.30 -17.44
CA PHE A 10 -23.91 0.02 -16.11
C PHE A 10 -22.80 0.39 -15.12
N VAL A 11 -21.69 -0.35 -15.10
CA VAL A 11 -20.53 -0.02 -14.25
C VAL A 11 -20.03 1.39 -14.56
N LYS A 12 -19.90 1.76 -15.84
CA LYS A 12 -19.50 3.12 -16.24
C LYS A 12 -20.49 4.19 -15.78
N ASP A 13 -21.78 3.93 -15.94
CA ASP A 13 -22.83 4.87 -15.54
C ASP A 13 -22.83 5.09 -14.01
N GLU A 14 -22.62 4.02 -13.23
CA GLU A 14 -22.47 4.12 -11.77
C GLU A 14 -21.16 4.83 -11.36
N GLN A 15 -20.05 4.58 -12.06
CA GLN A 15 -18.79 5.30 -11.83
C GLN A 15 -18.90 6.81 -12.10
N ALA A 16 -19.70 7.22 -13.08
CA ALA A 16 -19.94 8.63 -13.36
C ALA A 16 -20.69 9.32 -12.22
N LYS A 17 -21.56 8.59 -11.49
CA LYS A 17 -22.34 9.16 -10.38
C LYS A 17 -21.48 9.54 -9.18
N VAL A 18 -20.39 8.82 -8.92
CA VAL A 18 -19.56 9.05 -7.71
C VAL A 18 -18.49 10.12 -7.88
N VAL A 19 -18.33 10.69 -9.07
CA VAL A 19 -17.34 11.74 -9.35
C VAL A 19 -17.67 13.01 -8.59
N ASN A 20 -16.67 13.60 -7.95
CA ASN A 20 -16.76 14.84 -7.16
C ASN A 20 -17.77 14.79 -6.00
N GLN A 21 -18.19 13.59 -5.60
CA GLN A 21 -18.98 13.38 -4.39
C GLN A 21 -18.05 13.23 -3.18
N PHE A 22 -17.54 14.35 -2.69
CA PHE A 22 -16.67 14.42 -1.51
C PHE A 22 -17.45 14.76 -0.24
N LEU A 23 -17.00 14.21 0.90
CA LEU A 23 -17.56 14.52 2.22
C LEU A 23 -17.10 15.91 2.68
N ASN A 24 -15.87 16.30 2.33
CA ASN A 24 -15.27 17.59 2.69
C ASN A 24 -14.79 18.35 1.44
N PRO A 25 -15.68 18.72 0.50
CA PRO A 25 -15.30 19.27 -0.81
C PRO A 25 -14.51 20.58 -0.74
N GLU A 26 -14.69 21.35 0.33
CA GLU A 26 -13.98 22.62 0.52
C GLU A 26 -12.59 22.46 1.15
N HIS A 27 -12.23 21.27 1.65
CA HIS A 27 -10.96 21.05 2.32
C HIS A 27 -9.79 21.13 1.33
N PRO A 28 -8.69 21.86 1.62
CA PRO A 28 -7.57 22.04 0.69
C PRO A 28 -6.97 20.72 0.18
N LEU A 29 -6.75 19.74 1.08
CA LEU A 29 -6.23 18.44 0.68
C LEU A 29 -7.20 17.67 -0.24
N VAL A 30 -8.51 17.83 -0.06
CA VAL A 30 -9.50 17.18 -0.94
C VAL A 30 -9.44 17.79 -2.33
N LYS A 31 -9.34 19.12 -2.44
CA LYS A 31 -9.16 19.80 -3.74
C LYS A 31 -7.84 19.41 -4.41
N GLN A 32 -6.75 19.33 -3.64
CA GLN A 32 -5.43 18.94 -4.12
C GLN A 32 -5.42 17.51 -4.68
N HIS A 33 -6.13 16.58 -4.05
CA HIS A 33 -6.10 15.16 -4.41
C HIS A 33 -7.39 14.66 -5.10
N ALA A 34 -8.25 15.57 -5.55
CA ALA A 34 -9.59 15.26 -6.06
C ALA A 34 -9.58 14.20 -7.17
N ASP A 35 -8.67 14.34 -8.14
CA ASP A 35 -8.58 13.42 -9.28
C ASP A 35 -8.23 12.00 -8.84
N THR A 36 -7.24 11.84 -7.95
CA THR A 36 -6.85 10.52 -7.43
C THR A 36 -7.93 9.93 -6.54
N LEU A 37 -8.59 10.74 -5.71
CA LEU A 37 -9.70 10.28 -4.87
C LEU A 37 -10.91 9.82 -5.70
N ASN A 38 -11.26 10.57 -6.75
CA ASN A 38 -12.28 10.15 -7.72
C ASN A 38 -11.91 8.81 -8.36
N LEU A 39 -10.66 8.68 -8.80
CA LEU A 39 -10.16 7.46 -9.42
C LEU A 39 -10.26 6.25 -8.47
N ILE A 40 -9.88 6.42 -7.20
CA ILE A 40 -10.05 5.37 -6.19
C ILE A 40 -11.54 5.03 -6.06
N LYS A 41 -12.41 5.99 -5.74
CA LYS A 41 -13.86 5.77 -5.54
C LYS A 41 -14.51 5.05 -6.73
N GLN A 42 -14.18 5.46 -7.96
CA GLN A 42 -14.67 4.82 -9.17
C GLN A 42 -14.19 3.37 -9.33
N ARG A 43 -12.89 3.11 -9.10
CA ARG A 43 -12.33 1.76 -9.20
C ARG A 43 -12.88 0.84 -8.11
N MET A 44 -13.03 1.35 -6.89
CA MET A 44 -13.66 0.65 -5.77
C MET A 44 -15.08 0.20 -6.11
N LEU A 45 -15.86 1.13 -6.68
CA LEU A 45 -17.21 0.85 -7.12
C LEU A 45 -17.25 -0.23 -8.20
N ALA A 46 -16.37 -0.14 -9.21
CA ALA A 46 -16.27 -1.16 -10.24
C ALA A 46 -15.94 -2.53 -9.65
N VAL A 47 -14.89 -2.64 -8.83
CA VAL A 47 -14.52 -3.91 -8.17
C VAL A 47 -15.73 -4.51 -7.42
N ARG A 48 -16.43 -3.68 -6.64
CA ARG A 48 -17.64 -4.10 -5.91
C ARG A 48 -18.75 -4.61 -6.85
N LEU A 49 -19.00 -3.92 -7.96
CA LEU A 49 -20.03 -4.31 -8.92
C LEU A 49 -19.64 -5.59 -9.68
N HIS A 50 -18.37 -5.73 -10.08
CA HIS A 50 -17.84 -6.93 -10.74
C HIS A 50 -17.90 -8.16 -9.81
N ASN A 51 -17.54 -7.99 -8.53
CA ASN A 51 -17.66 -9.06 -7.53
C ASN A 51 -19.12 -9.48 -7.29
N ARG A 52 -20.07 -8.53 -7.29
CA ARG A 52 -21.49 -8.87 -7.17
C ARG A 52 -21.99 -9.59 -8.42
N TYR A 53 -21.61 -9.10 -9.60
CA TYR A 53 -21.97 -9.72 -10.87
C TYR A 53 -21.49 -11.17 -10.95
N SER A 54 -20.24 -11.45 -10.53
CA SER A 54 -19.69 -12.81 -10.54
C SER A 54 -20.41 -13.78 -9.60
N VAL A 55 -20.92 -13.29 -8.46
CA VAL A 55 -21.61 -14.12 -7.46
C VAL A 55 -23.08 -14.34 -7.80
N SER A 56 -23.82 -13.32 -8.21
CA SER A 56 -25.29 -13.39 -8.36
C SER A 56 -25.81 -13.34 -9.79
N GLY A 57 -24.95 -13.06 -10.78
CA GLY A 57 -25.39 -12.72 -12.13
C GLY A 57 -26.05 -11.34 -12.22
N TRP A 58 -26.32 -10.89 -13.44
CA TRP A 58 -26.83 -9.54 -13.74
C TRP A 58 -28.25 -9.28 -13.21
N GLU A 59 -29.19 -10.20 -13.49
CA GLU A 59 -30.62 -10.02 -13.22
C GLU A 59 -30.91 -9.88 -11.71
N LYS A 60 -30.27 -10.72 -10.88
CA LYS A 60 -30.38 -10.64 -9.42
C LYS A 60 -29.69 -9.43 -8.81
N MET A 61 -28.77 -8.78 -9.54
CA MET A 61 -28.07 -7.60 -9.06
C MET A 61 -28.97 -6.36 -9.13
N GLN A 62 -29.80 -6.25 -10.18
CA GLN A 62 -30.77 -5.16 -10.32
C GLN A 62 -31.79 -5.15 -9.16
N GLU A 63 -32.20 -6.34 -8.69
CA GLU A 63 -33.14 -6.49 -7.57
C GLU A 63 -32.50 -6.18 -6.19
N LYS A 64 -31.21 -6.50 -5.99
CA LYS A 64 -30.52 -6.37 -4.69
C LYS A 64 -29.91 -5.00 -4.39
N ILE A 65 -29.75 -4.12 -5.37
CA ILE A 65 -29.21 -2.76 -5.13
C ILE A 65 -30.16 -1.92 -4.24
N VAL A 66 -31.45 -2.27 -4.20
CA VAL A 66 -32.49 -1.50 -3.52
C VAL A 66 -32.54 -1.74 -2.00
N GLY A 67 -31.80 -2.70 -1.44
CA GLY A 67 -32.10 -3.22 -0.09
C GLY A 67 -31.02 -3.30 0.99
N GLU A 68 -29.73 -3.49 0.71
CA GLU A 68 -28.78 -3.88 1.78
C GLU A 68 -27.40 -3.21 1.73
N GLN A 69 -27.04 -2.60 2.87
CA GLN A 69 -25.67 -2.30 3.29
C GLN A 69 -24.94 -3.62 3.54
N ASN A 70 -24.30 -4.18 2.52
CA ASN A 70 -23.41 -5.31 2.75
C ASN A 70 -22.24 -4.83 3.66
N PRO A 71 -22.13 -5.30 4.93
CA PRO A 71 -21.15 -4.80 5.91
C PRO A 71 -19.71 -4.97 5.44
N TYR A 72 -19.48 -5.93 4.54
CA TYR A 72 -18.22 -6.18 3.84
C TYR A 72 -17.71 -4.96 3.03
N TYR A 73 -18.56 -4.02 2.64
CA TYR A 73 -18.13 -2.84 1.86
C TYR A 73 -18.27 -1.52 2.61
N ILE A 74 -18.53 -1.56 3.91
CA ILE A 74 -18.69 -0.35 4.72
C ILE A 74 -17.31 0.11 5.18
N LEU A 75 -16.84 1.19 4.56
CA LEU A 75 -15.70 1.95 5.06
C LEU A 75 -16.19 2.98 6.07
N LYS A 76 -15.33 3.30 7.05
CA LYS A 76 -15.59 4.33 8.06
C LYS A 76 -14.69 5.53 7.80
N PRO A 77 -15.20 6.59 7.14
CA PRO A 77 -14.50 7.86 7.04
C PRO A 77 -14.27 8.46 8.43
N TRP A 78 -13.16 9.17 8.58
CA TRP A 78 -12.84 9.95 9.77
C TRP A 78 -13.21 11.41 9.55
N SER A 79 -13.79 12.03 10.56
CA SER A 79 -13.94 13.47 10.61
C SER A 79 -12.59 14.16 10.78
N LEU A 80 -12.52 15.44 10.39
CA LEU A 80 -11.37 16.31 10.67
C LEU A 80 -11.01 16.34 12.17
N GLN A 81 -12.00 16.24 13.04
CA GLN A 81 -11.79 16.24 14.48
C GLN A 81 -11.17 14.92 14.95
N GLU A 82 -11.64 13.77 14.45
CA GLU A 82 -11.03 12.46 14.76
C GLU A 82 -9.57 12.41 14.34
N ILE A 83 -9.22 12.91 13.15
CA ILE A 83 -7.81 12.99 12.70
C ILE A 83 -6.99 13.85 13.65
N LYS A 84 -7.48 15.06 14.01
CA LYS A 84 -6.76 15.95 14.93
C LYS A 84 -6.59 15.35 16.32
N ILE A 85 -7.61 14.66 16.83
CA ILE A 85 -7.54 13.96 18.11
C ILE A 85 -6.48 12.87 18.04
N TYR A 86 -6.51 12.02 17.02
CA TYR A 86 -5.54 10.94 16.85
C TYR A 86 -4.10 11.47 16.78
N GLU A 87 -3.83 12.47 15.91
CA GLU A 87 -2.51 13.09 15.79
C GLU A 87 -2.04 13.72 17.11
N SER A 88 -2.95 14.32 17.87
CA SER A 88 -2.63 14.95 19.16
C SER A 88 -2.40 13.94 20.29
N GLU A 89 -3.27 12.94 20.44
CA GLU A 89 -3.18 11.91 21.49
C GLU A 89 -1.94 11.05 21.31
N HIS A 90 -1.57 10.79 20.07
CA HIS A 90 -0.44 9.96 19.73
C HIS A 90 0.81 10.75 19.37
N GLU A 91 0.79 12.08 19.36
CA GLU A 91 1.94 12.93 18.99
C GLU A 91 2.59 12.52 17.67
N VAL A 92 1.76 12.15 16.68
CA VAL A 92 2.19 11.78 15.33
C VAL A 92 1.63 12.76 14.32
N ARG A 93 2.34 12.93 13.20
CA ARG A 93 1.79 13.57 12.02
C ARG A 93 1.57 12.51 10.95
N LEU A 94 0.31 12.28 10.58
CA LEU A 94 -0.03 11.46 9.43
C LEU A 94 0.39 12.19 8.14
N PRO A 95 0.89 11.50 7.12
CA PRO A 95 1.08 12.08 5.80
C PRO A 95 -0.25 12.63 5.26
N ASP A 96 -0.19 13.74 4.52
CA ASP A 96 -1.40 14.44 4.03
C ASP A 96 -2.30 13.52 3.17
N GLU A 97 -1.68 12.64 2.38
CA GLU A 97 -2.36 11.63 1.56
C GLU A 97 -3.11 10.58 2.41
N VAL A 98 -2.58 10.21 3.57
CA VAL A 98 -3.26 9.32 4.53
C VAL A 98 -4.46 10.05 5.15
N LYS A 99 -4.28 11.31 5.57
CA LYS A 99 -5.37 12.10 6.16
C LYS A 99 -6.55 12.20 5.20
N VAL A 100 -6.30 12.58 3.94
CA VAL A 100 -7.37 12.77 2.98
C VAL A 100 -8.03 11.46 2.56
N TYR A 101 -7.28 10.36 2.51
CA TYR A 101 -7.86 9.03 2.33
C TYR A 101 -8.83 8.70 3.48
N LEU A 102 -8.41 8.88 4.73
CA LEU A 102 -9.27 8.62 5.90
C LEU A 102 -10.50 9.53 5.92
N MET A 103 -10.37 10.80 5.52
CA MET A 103 -11.51 11.74 5.45
C MET A 103 -12.54 11.38 4.38
N GLU A 104 -12.10 10.91 3.21
CA GLU A 104 -12.97 10.80 2.02
C GLU A 104 -13.36 9.38 1.65
N ILE A 105 -12.58 8.39 2.08
CA ILE A 105 -12.75 6.97 1.75
C ILE A 105 -12.94 6.20 3.06
N GLY A 106 -12.00 6.32 3.99
CA GLY A 106 -12.09 5.73 5.32
C GLY A 106 -11.37 4.39 5.49
N GLU A 107 -11.28 3.97 6.75
CA GLU A 107 -10.66 2.70 7.15
C GLU A 107 -11.69 1.56 7.24
N GLY A 108 -11.20 0.32 7.36
CA GLY A 108 -12.01 -0.88 7.54
C GLY A 108 -12.58 -1.45 6.24
N GLY A 109 -13.78 -2.04 6.34
CA GLY A 109 -14.49 -2.73 5.25
C GLY A 109 -13.88 -4.08 4.86
N GLY A 110 -14.66 -5.16 4.93
CA GLY A 110 -14.21 -6.49 4.49
C GLY A 110 -14.67 -6.85 3.09
N GLY A 111 -14.08 -6.40 2.00
CA GLY A 111 -14.70 -6.62 0.68
C GLY A 111 -14.23 -5.67 -0.39
N TYR A 112 -13.81 -4.47 0.02
CA TYR A 112 -12.85 -3.69 -0.76
C TYR A 112 -11.54 -4.49 -0.95
N PHE A 113 -11.14 -5.24 0.09
CA PHE A 113 -10.02 -6.18 0.12
C PHE A 113 -10.42 -7.66 0.30
N CYS A 114 -11.72 -7.99 0.32
CA CYS A 114 -12.32 -9.34 0.54
C CYS A 114 -11.42 -10.38 1.23
N GLY A 115 -11.59 -10.57 2.54
CA GLY A 115 -10.93 -11.64 3.29
C GLY A 115 -9.53 -11.30 3.78
N GLU A 116 -8.74 -10.55 3.01
CA GLU A 116 -7.29 -10.56 3.28
C GLU A 116 -6.81 -9.33 4.07
N ASN A 117 -7.00 -8.06 3.67
CA ASN A 117 -6.38 -6.94 4.44
C ASN A 117 -7.11 -5.57 4.34
N PRO A 118 -8.08 -5.24 5.21
CA PRO A 118 -8.61 -3.87 5.31
C PRO A 118 -7.50 -2.87 5.68
N ILE A 119 -7.61 -1.63 5.17
CA ILE A 119 -6.79 -0.54 5.71
C ILE A 119 -7.26 -0.25 7.13
N ILE A 120 -6.40 -0.51 8.12
CA ILE A 120 -6.70 -0.29 9.53
C ILE A 120 -5.68 0.68 10.10
N VAL A 121 -6.16 1.77 10.70
CA VAL A 121 -5.30 2.68 11.46
C VAL A 121 -4.98 2.04 12.80
N GLU A 122 -3.69 1.94 13.11
CA GLU A 122 -3.23 1.27 14.32
C GLU A 122 -3.54 2.11 15.57
N ARG A 123 -3.94 1.41 16.63
CA ARG A 123 -4.33 1.98 17.92
C ARG A 123 -3.48 1.46 19.08
N ARG A 124 -2.64 0.45 18.84
CA ARG A 124 -1.72 -0.12 19.83
C ARG A 124 -0.49 0.76 20.02
N TYR A 125 0.06 0.74 21.24
CA TYR A 125 1.17 1.60 21.63
C TYR A 125 2.45 1.33 20.82
N ASP A 126 2.85 0.08 20.65
CA ASP A 126 4.15 -0.27 20.04
C ASP A 126 4.29 0.21 18.59
N PRO A 127 3.32 -0.01 17.69
CA PRO A 127 3.47 0.49 16.32
C PRO A 127 3.28 2.01 16.23
N ILE A 128 2.50 2.62 17.13
CA ILE A 128 2.44 4.09 17.23
C ILE A 128 3.80 4.67 17.62
N TYR A 129 4.51 4.01 18.55
CA TYR A 129 5.87 4.40 18.89
C TYR A 129 6.80 4.31 17.68
N ALA A 130 6.67 3.28 16.84
CA ALA A 130 7.40 3.19 15.58
C ALA A 130 7.10 4.37 14.66
N MET A 131 5.83 4.76 14.49
CA MET A 131 5.41 5.89 13.64
C MET A 131 6.03 7.24 14.06
N LYS A 132 6.39 7.42 15.32
CA LYS A 132 7.03 8.66 15.82
C LYS A 132 8.48 8.83 15.39
N LEU A 133 9.15 7.73 15.07
CA LEU A 133 10.58 7.71 14.85
C LEU A 133 10.91 8.07 13.39
N PRO A 134 12.12 8.59 13.10
CA PRO A 134 12.53 8.80 11.72
C PRO A 134 12.70 7.45 11.02
N PHE A 135 12.21 7.36 9.78
CA PHE A 135 12.50 6.20 8.93
C PHE A 135 14.01 6.15 8.65
N PRO A 136 14.70 5.03 8.95
CA PRO A 136 16.15 4.99 8.95
C PRO A 136 16.78 4.87 7.57
N ILE A 137 16.00 4.50 6.54
CA ILE A 137 16.50 4.28 5.18
C ILE A 137 16.50 5.60 4.42
N ILE A 138 17.61 5.84 3.71
CA ILE A 138 17.82 6.97 2.80
C ILE A 138 18.18 6.45 1.40
N SER A 139 18.11 7.28 0.36
CA SER A 139 18.37 6.86 -1.03
C SER A 139 19.76 6.23 -1.23
N ALA A 140 20.75 6.61 -0.42
CA ALA A 140 22.09 6.02 -0.46
C ALA A 140 22.17 4.56 0.02
N LYS A 141 21.11 4.04 0.67
CA LYS A 141 21.06 2.71 1.29
C LYS A 141 20.21 1.70 0.50
N ILE A 142 19.50 2.14 -0.53
CA ILE A 142 18.76 1.25 -1.43
C ILE A 142 19.58 0.97 -2.69
N HIS A 143 19.59 -0.28 -3.14
CA HIS A 143 20.46 -0.74 -4.22
C HIS A 143 19.68 -1.58 -5.23
N ASP A 144 20.20 -1.68 -6.45
CA ASP A 144 19.61 -2.52 -7.49
C ASP A 144 19.86 -4.00 -7.17
N ILE A 145 18.86 -4.63 -6.57
CA ILE A 145 18.91 -6.05 -6.21
C ILE A 145 18.38 -6.95 -7.33
N ASN A 146 18.22 -6.43 -8.57
CA ASN A 146 17.66 -7.16 -9.72
C ASN A 146 16.31 -7.82 -9.39
N HIS A 147 15.50 -7.09 -8.61
CA HIS A 147 14.16 -7.52 -8.28
C HIS A 147 13.34 -7.70 -9.58
N ARG A 148 12.41 -8.66 -9.61
CA ARG A 148 11.60 -8.95 -10.81
C ARG A 148 10.80 -7.75 -11.36
N TRP A 149 10.55 -6.76 -10.51
CA TRP A 149 9.88 -5.51 -10.87
C TRP A 149 10.84 -4.35 -11.14
N GLY A 150 12.15 -4.54 -11.02
CA GLY A 150 13.12 -3.44 -11.19
C GLY A 150 13.17 -2.47 -10.00
N ILE A 151 12.82 -2.94 -8.81
CA ILE A 151 12.84 -2.15 -7.57
C ILE A 151 14.25 -2.10 -6.99
N LYS A 152 14.62 -0.93 -6.46
CA LYS A 152 15.79 -0.77 -5.60
C LYS A 152 15.35 -0.94 -4.15
N ALA A 153 16.03 -1.79 -3.42
CA ALA A 153 15.64 -2.10 -2.04
C ALA A 153 16.85 -2.15 -1.12
N TRP A 154 16.54 -2.16 0.17
CA TRP A 154 17.48 -2.43 1.22
C TRP A 154 17.42 -3.92 1.60
N VAL A 155 18.59 -4.53 1.83
CA VAL A 155 18.70 -5.92 2.31
C VAL A 155 19.46 -5.95 3.64
N PRO A 156 19.07 -6.84 4.58
CA PRO A 156 19.68 -6.92 5.89
C PRO A 156 21.09 -7.51 5.80
N LEU A 157 21.98 -7.06 6.69
CA LEU A 157 23.34 -7.61 6.84
C LEU A 157 23.44 -8.66 7.96
N ASP A 158 22.48 -8.67 8.87
CA ASP A 158 22.53 -9.44 10.11
C ASP A 158 21.57 -10.62 9.99
N ASN A 159 21.91 -11.56 9.12
CA ASN A 159 21.42 -12.92 9.28
C ASN A 159 22.41 -13.55 10.27
N GLY A 160 21.92 -14.12 11.37
CA GLY A 160 22.77 -14.64 12.46
C GLY A 160 23.90 -15.58 11.99
N ALA A 161 24.77 -16.00 12.91
CA ALA A 161 25.94 -16.84 12.58
C ALA A 161 25.64 -18.12 11.75
N GLU A 162 24.38 -18.53 11.71
CA GLU A 162 23.82 -19.63 10.92
C GLU A 162 23.62 -19.36 9.41
N HIS A 163 23.78 -18.12 8.93
CA HIS A 163 23.51 -17.72 7.53
C HIS A 163 24.74 -17.15 6.81
N LYS A 164 25.94 -17.58 7.22
CA LYS A 164 27.22 -17.08 6.69
C LYS A 164 27.39 -17.33 5.18
N GLU A 165 26.87 -18.44 4.66
CA GLU A 165 26.90 -18.78 3.23
C GLU A 165 26.02 -17.81 2.41
N GLU A 166 24.83 -17.47 2.92
CA GLU A 166 23.91 -16.51 2.27
C GLU A 166 24.52 -15.10 2.16
N LEU A 167 25.26 -14.68 3.20
CA LEU A 167 26.00 -13.42 3.20
C LEU A 167 27.10 -13.44 2.14
N GLU A 168 27.79 -14.57 1.94
CA GLU A 168 28.82 -14.72 0.90
C GLU A 168 28.21 -14.64 -0.51
N ASP A 169 27.05 -15.26 -0.74
CA ASP A 169 26.34 -15.20 -2.02
C ASP A 169 25.79 -13.80 -2.33
N LEU A 170 25.21 -13.12 -1.34
CA LEU A 170 24.85 -11.70 -1.47
C LEU A 170 26.08 -10.86 -1.84
N ILE A 171 27.22 -11.07 -1.19
CA ILE A 171 28.47 -10.36 -1.49
C ILE A 171 28.92 -10.61 -2.93
N GLN A 172 28.87 -11.87 -3.40
CA GLN A 172 29.24 -12.19 -4.79
C GLN A 172 28.28 -11.55 -5.80
N TYR A 173 26.98 -11.58 -5.51
CA TYR A 173 25.96 -10.92 -6.31
C TYR A 173 26.21 -9.40 -6.40
N LEU A 174 26.42 -8.73 -5.27
CA LEU A 174 26.68 -7.29 -5.20
C LEU A 174 27.98 -6.90 -5.94
N LYS A 175 29.02 -7.74 -5.88
CA LYS A 175 30.26 -7.54 -6.66
C LYS A 175 30.01 -7.70 -8.15
N LYS A 176 29.28 -8.74 -8.57
CA LYS A 176 28.92 -8.99 -9.98
C LYS A 176 28.13 -7.83 -10.57
N LYS A 177 27.20 -7.26 -9.80
CA LYS A 177 26.40 -6.08 -10.18
C LYS A 177 27.16 -4.76 -10.05
N LYS A 178 28.42 -4.78 -9.60
CA LYS A 178 29.27 -3.60 -9.38
C LYS A 178 28.69 -2.61 -8.37
N ILE A 179 27.87 -3.10 -7.43
CA ILE A 179 27.33 -2.32 -6.30
C ILE A 179 28.35 -2.29 -5.17
N LEU A 180 29.00 -3.43 -4.91
CA LEU A 180 30.10 -3.54 -3.94
C LEU A 180 31.44 -3.39 -4.66
N HIS A 181 32.09 -2.23 -4.50
CA HIS A 181 33.46 -2.00 -4.97
C HIS A 181 34.49 -2.48 -3.93
N LYS A 182 35.75 -2.66 -4.38
CA LYS A 182 36.86 -3.22 -3.57
C LYS A 182 37.12 -2.48 -2.25
N ASN A 183 36.69 -1.22 -2.13
CA ASN A 183 36.89 -0.36 -0.96
C ASN A 183 35.60 -0.07 -0.18
N ASN A 184 34.43 -0.51 -0.65
CA ASN A 184 33.16 -0.22 0.03
C ASN A 184 32.95 -1.23 1.16
N SER A 185 32.60 -0.75 2.36
CA SER A 185 32.15 -1.65 3.43
C SER A 185 30.68 -2.02 3.21
N LEU A 186 30.33 -3.31 3.30
CA LEU A 186 28.92 -3.75 3.32
C LEU A 186 28.14 -3.02 4.41
N ARG A 187 28.76 -2.82 5.57
CA ARG A 187 28.20 -2.06 6.68
C ARG A 187 27.91 -0.61 6.29
N GLU A 188 28.75 0.02 5.48
CA GLU A 188 28.47 1.37 4.98
C GLU A 188 27.33 1.39 3.96
N LEU A 189 27.16 0.35 3.16
CA LEU A 189 26.13 0.28 2.13
C LEU A 189 24.75 -0.09 2.67
N PHE A 190 24.68 -0.97 3.68
CA PHE A 190 23.45 -1.60 4.13
C PHE A 190 23.23 -1.58 5.65
N ALA A 191 24.19 -1.20 6.51
CA ALA A 191 23.85 -1.16 7.94
C ALA A 191 22.84 -0.05 8.21
N LEU A 192 21.75 -0.43 8.88
CA LEU A 192 20.84 0.48 9.54
C LEU A 192 21.31 0.73 10.98
N PRO A 193 20.89 1.84 11.61
CA PRO A 193 20.82 1.89 13.06
C PRO A 193 20.04 0.66 13.57
N VAL A 194 20.34 0.16 14.77
CA VAL A 194 19.97 -1.17 15.33
C VAL A 194 18.45 -1.46 15.45
N PHE A 195 17.57 -0.74 14.77
CA PHE A 195 16.12 -0.85 14.92
C PHE A 195 15.41 -0.53 13.59
N PRO A 196 15.27 -1.49 12.67
CA PRO A 196 14.59 -1.28 11.38
C PRO A 196 13.10 -0.92 11.53
N ASP A 197 12.47 -1.26 12.66
CA ASP A 197 11.03 -1.06 12.92
C ASP A 197 10.64 0.37 13.31
N ARG A 198 11.05 1.37 12.51
CA ARG A 198 10.91 2.79 12.86
C ARG A 198 10.44 3.60 11.67
N GLY A 199 9.56 4.56 11.93
CA GLY A 199 9.13 5.58 11.00
C GLY A 199 8.15 5.13 9.93
N PHE A 200 7.40 4.06 10.18
CA PHE A 200 6.36 3.59 9.26
C PHE A 200 5.07 3.21 10.00
N TRP A 201 3.99 3.12 9.23
CA TRP A 201 2.71 2.54 9.63
C TRP A 201 2.37 1.36 8.71
N CYS A 202 2.21 0.17 9.28
CA CYS A 202 1.66 -0.98 8.54
C CYS A 202 0.15 -0.81 8.40
N PHE A 203 -0.32 -0.73 7.16
CA PHE A 203 -1.71 -0.44 6.85
C PHE A 203 -2.41 -1.59 6.13
N GLY A 204 -1.71 -2.67 5.82
CA GLY A 204 -2.25 -3.88 5.19
C GLY A 204 -1.15 -4.88 4.90
N LEU A 205 -1.52 -6.05 4.38
CA LEU A 205 -0.58 -7.07 3.92
C LEU A 205 -0.87 -7.41 2.46
N VAL A 206 0.17 -7.78 1.70
CA VAL A 206 0.02 -8.45 0.40
C VAL A 206 -0.07 -9.95 0.64
N ALA A 207 -1.07 -10.59 0.04
CA ALA A 207 -1.29 -12.04 0.11
C ALA A 207 -1.26 -12.62 1.54
N GLU A 208 -1.75 -11.84 2.53
CA GLU A 208 -1.72 -12.15 3.97
C GLU A 208 -0.33 -12.38 4.59
N GLN A 209 0.74 -12.04 3.86
CA GLN A 209 2.11 -12.39 4.25
C GLN A 209 2.97 -11.14 4.43
N ASP A 210 2.98 -10.24 3.47
CA ASP A 210 4.00 -9.19 3.40
C ASP A 210 3.45 -7.83 3.85
N PRO A 211 3.95 -7.24 4.95
CA PRO A 211 3.50 -5.94 5.40
C PRO A 211 3.70 -4.84 4.38
N LEU A 212 2.61 -4.12 4.08
CA LEU A 212 2.65 -2.85 3.38
C LEU A 212 2.70 -1.71 4.37
N LEU A 213 3.72 -0.89 4.19
CA LEU A 213 4.15 0.14 5.10
C LEU A 213 4.02 1.50 4.43
N VAL A 214 3.39 2.48 5.09
CA VAL A 214 3.52 3.89 4.73
C VAL A 214 4.66 4.48 5.53
N VAL A 215 5.64 5.09 4.84
CA VAL A 215 6.70 5.85 5.51
C VAL A 215 6.10 7.12 6.12
N MET A 216 6.24 7.28 7.44
CA MET A 216 5.61 8.36 8.20
C MET A 216 6.47 9.62 8.29
N ASN A 217 7.79 9.47 8.29
CA ASN A 217 8.73 10.58 8.44
C ASN A 217 10.05 10.27 7.71
N GLY A 218 10.71 11.28 7.15
CA GLY A 218 12.05 11.16 6.54
C GLY A 218 12.06 11.40 5.04
N GLU A 219 13.11 10.95 4.35
CA GLU A 219 13.32 11.21 2.92
C GLU A 219 12.16 10.69 2.04
N PHE A 220 11.58 9.56 2.44
CA PHE A 220 10.54 8.85 1.69
C PHE A 220 9.12 9.07 2.23
N GLU A 221 8.88 10.08 3.08
CA GLU A 221 7.58 10.33 3.71
C GLU A 221 6.40 10.22 2.72
N GLY A 222 5.41 9.41 3.07
CA GLY A 222 4.20 9.14 2.30
C GLY A 222 4.34 8.04 1.24
N GLU A 223 5.54 7.50 0.98
CA GLU A 223 5.72 6.35 0.07
C GLU A 223 5.21 5.05 0.68
N VAL A 224 4.72 4.17 -0.18
CA VAL A 224 4.36 2.81 0.20
C VAL A 224 5.53 1.86 -0.07
N TRP A 225 5.91 1.15 0.97
CA TRP A 225 6.99 0.19 1.03
C TRP A 225 6.44 -1.19 1.41
N ILE A 226 7.20 -2.23 1.10
CA ILE A 226 6.91 -3.60 1.49
C ILE A 226 8.05 -4.13 2.34
N ASP A 227 7.70 -4.82 3.42
CA ASP A 227 8.61 -5.62 4.22
C ASP A 227 8.45 -7.09 3.87
N SER A 228 9.50 -7.69 3.33
CA SER A 228 9.59 -9.11 3.03
C SER A 228 10.81 -9.74 3.70
N LEU A 229 11.39 -9.05 4.69
CA LEU A 229 12.65 -9.45 5.33
C LEU A 229 12.58 -10.83 5.98
N HIS A 230 11.38 -11.29 6.38
CA HIS A 230 11.18 -12.61 7.00
C HIS A 230 11.49 -13.79 6.08
N TYR A 231 11.52 -13.59 4.76
CA TYR A 231 11.93 -14.66 3.83
C TYR A 231 13.46 -14.86 3.78
N GLY A 232 14.24 -13.93 4.31
CA GLY A 232 15.70 -13.95 4.14
C GLY A 232 16.13 -13.59 2.72
N VAL A 233 17.41 -13.31 2.54
CA VAL A 233 17.93 -12.70 1.29
C VAL A 233 17.82 -13.65 0.09
N GLU A 234 17.92 -14.97 0.29
CA GLU A 234 17.90 -15.98 -0.77
C GLU A 234 16.54 -16.08 -1.48
N ASP A 235 15.46 -16.01 -0.71
CA ASP A 235 14.08 -16.02 -1.21
C ASP A 235 13.61 -14.63 -1.66
N GLY A 236 14.54 -13.65 -1.69
CA GLY A 236 14.27 -12.29 -2.11
C GLY A 236 13.63 -11.46 -1.01
N GLY A 237 14.00 -11.66 0.25
CA GLY A 237 13.59 -10.81 1.36
C GLY A 237 14.31 -9.46 1.35
N TYR A 238 13.52 -8.39 1.35
CA TYR A 238 13.99 -7.00 1.33
C TYR A 238 13.01 -6.07 2.01
N LEU A 239 13.49 -4.86 2.32
CA LEU A 239 12.65 -3.72 2.64
C LEU A 239 12.83 -2.68 1.54
N GLY A 240 11.76 -2.37 0.82
CA GLY A 240 11.84 -1.50 -0.36
C GLY A 240 10.51 -0.87 -0.72
N PRO A 241 10.50 0.09 -1.66
CA PRO A 241 9.27 0.61 -2.23
C PRO A 241 8.41 -0.54 -2.79
N ALA A 242 7.09 -0.48 -2.61
CA ALA A 242 6.20 -1.52 -3.13
C ALA A 242 6.06 -1.49 -4.66
N THR A 243 6.52 -0.40 -5.30
CA THR A 243 6.46 -0.21 -6.76
C THR A 243 7.74 0.46 -7.27
N PRO A 244 8.14 0.23 -8.53
CA PRO A 244 9.33 0.87 -9.12
C PRO A 244 9.22 2.39 -9.21
N GLU A 245 8.00 2.92 -9.26
CA GLU A 245 7.75 4.36 -9.32
C GLU A 245 7.76 5.05 -7.95
N HIS A 246 8.05 4.34 -6.84
CA HIS A 246 8.04 4.91 -5.49
C HIS A 246 6.73 5.65 -5.18
N ARG A 247 5.59 4.99 -5.45
CA ARG A 247 4.29 5.65 -5.34
C ARG A 247 4.00 6.10 -3.91
N LYS A 248 3.49 7.33 -3.80
CA LYS A 248 2.85 7.83 -2.57
C LYS A 248 1.51 7.13 -2.34
N PHE A 249 1.05 7.15 -1.10
CA PHE A 249 -0.09 6.39 -0.60
C PHE A 249 -1.33 6.39 -1.52
N LEU A 250 -1.90 7.53 -1.89
CA LEU A 250 -3.11 7.57 -2.73
C LEU A 250 -2.89 6.98 -4.12
N SER A 251 -1.73 7.27 -4.73
CA SER A 251 -1.38 6.75 -6.04
C SER A 251 -1.15 5.23 -6.00
N PHE A 252 -0.56 4.74 -4.91
CA PHE A 252 -0.44 3.32 -4.63
C PHE A 252 -1.81 2.66 -4.49
N ILE A 253 -2.69 3.20 -3.64
CA ILE A 253 -4.05 2.67 -3.48
C ILE A 253 -4.80 2.66 -4.81
N ALA A 254 -4.77 3.76 -5.56
CA ALA A 254 -5.39 3.82 -6.87
C ALA A 254 -4.88 2.71 -7.81
N GLY A 255 -3.56 2.46 -7.80
CA GLY A 255 -2.92 1.35 -8.53
C GLY A 255 -3.37 -0.02 -8.05
N SER A 256 -3.44 -0.24 -6.73
CA SER A 256 -3.86 -1.49 -6.12
C SER A 256 -5.29 -1.88 -6.51
N VAL A 257 -6.22 -0.93 -6.50
CA VAL A 257 -7.61 -1.22 -6.92
C VAL A 257 -7.69 -1.53 -8.41
N LEU A 258 -6.91 -0.83 -9.23
CA LEU A 258 -6.82 -1.15 -10.66
C LEU A 258 -6.29 -2.57 -10.86
N ALA A 259 -5.24 -2.94 -10.12
CA ALA A 259 -4.64 -4.26 -10.19
C ALA A 259 -5.65 -5.37 -9.86
N LYS A 260 -6.48 -5.13 -8.84
CA LYS A 260 -7.58 -6.03 -8.49
C LYS A 260 -8.62 -6.12 -9.60
N LEU A 261 -9.01 -4.98 -10.19
CA LEU A 261 -10.02 -4.92 -11.26
C LEU A 261 -9.57 -5.65 -12.54
N GLU A 262 -8.29 -5.57 -12.89
CA GLU A 262 -7.72 -6.18 -14.09
C GLU A 262 -7.36 -7.67 -13.93
N GLY A 263 -7.58 -8.26 -12.75
CA GLY A 263 -7.40 -9.69 -12.51
C GLY A 263 -5.99 -10.09 -12.08
N GLY A 264 -5.27 -9.21 -11.38
CA GLY A 264 -4.03 -9.49 -10.64
C GLY A 264 -2.78 -9.69 -11.51
N THR A 265 -2.88 -10.40 -12.64
CA THR A 265 -1.70 -10.91 -13.37
C THR A 265 -0.95 -9.90 -14.22
N LYS A 266 -1.63 -8.92 -14.83
CA LYS A 266 -0.94 -7.90 -15.66
C LYS A 266 -0.33 -6.77 -14.84
N THR A 267 -0.93 -6.48 -13.71
CA THR A 267 -0.53 -5.39 -12.81
C THR A 267 0.42 -5.86 -11.72
N SER A 268 0.40 -7.14 -11.32
CA SER A 268 1.46 -7.71 -10.48
C SER A 268 2.82 -7.71 -11.16
N GLU A 269 2.91 -7.44 -12.46
CA GLU A 269 4.17 -7.27 -13.18
C GLU A 269 4.87 -5.93 -12.86
N VAL A 270 4.18 -4.98 -12.21
CA VAL A 270 4.70 -3.63 -11.94
C VAL A 270 4.73 -3.23 -10.47
N GLY A 271 4.63 -4.20 -9.56
CA GLY A 271 4.79 -3.97 -8.13
C GLY A 271 4.01 -4.96 -7.27
N ASP A 272 4.20 -4.82 -5.96
CA ASP A 272 3.40 -5.47 -4.94
C ASP A 272 2.18 -4.61 -4.60
N TRP A 273 1.01 -5.25 -4.62
CA TRP A 273 -0.27 -4.60 -4.45
C TRP A 273 -1.07 -5.33 -3.37
N LEU A 274 -1.94 -4.61 -2.65
CA LEU A 274 -2.95 -5.19 -1.77
C LEU A 274 -3.95 -6.06 -2.55
#